data_AF-A0A6J4M0Q1-F1
#
_entry.id   AF-A0A6J4M0Q1-F1
#
_cell.length_a   1.000
_cell.length_b   1.000
_cell.length_c   1.000
_cell.angle_alpha   90.00
_cell.angle_beta   90.00
_cell.angle_gamma   90.00
#
_symmetry.space_group_name_H-M   'P 1'
#
loop_
_entity.id
_entity.type
_entity.pdbx_description
1 polymer ?
#
loop_
_entity_poly.entity_id
_entity_poly.type
_entity_poly.pdbx_seq_one_letter_code
_entity_poly.pdbx_strand_id
1 'polypeptide(L)'
;MNLSTLWLFIAPPVVGGIIGYFTNDIAIKMLFRPYKPRYIGGRQVPFTPGLIPRNQERLAKRISDTIMGSLLTPDELQKLAKRLLQTERVQGAILWLLKLALEQIQTDKEQKTAKLLASILQDLLGQSLPRLLKVLARREDFLETQLNQVFDQVLLEFQLNDEQSVKLADWLLQVVVPPDSIRLALIDFLTDRNIQVIDEGFRERTSGTYWVVANLFGVRNSLTRLRTFCLDEKEASNIRIADLVSTLNLRRRLQEWLQNLSLQNLPISTVRQLRKTMRDSVRVYIQDKGSDVLEELGKSVDWANVATIILNRLRTSEVVNASLEVVSLDLALILERYLERDLESLVMQAIPILNIDQVIIDRVKATSPEELENAINGIVRSELQAIVNLGGILGFVIGLLQTGVLLLR
;
A
#
# COMPACT_ATOMS: atom_id res chain seq x y z
N MET A 1 26.35 102.35 -22.40
CA MET A 1 25.12 101.72 -22.92
C MET A 1 24.00 101.99 -21.92
N ASN A 2 22.84 102.47 -22.36
CA ASN A 2 21.71 102.63 -21.46
C ASN A 2 21.27 101.27 -20.94
N LEU A 3 20.86 101.19 -19.67
CA LEU A 3 20.35 99.96 -19.06
C LEU A 3 19.17 99.37 -19.87
N SER A 4 18.42 100.25 -20.55
CA SER A 4 17.33 99.90 -21.46
C SER A 4 17.79 99.21 -22.75
N THR A 5 18.94 99.57 -23.32
CA THR A 5 19.44 98.90 -24.53
C THR A 5 20.09 97.55 -24.23
N LEU A 6 20.74 97.40 -23.06
CA LEU A 6 21.27 96.10 -22.63
C LEU A 6 20.14 95.07 -22.40
N TRP A 7 19.03 95.50 -21.79
CA TRP A 7 17.85 94.65 -21.55
C TRP A 7 17.20 94.17 -22.85
N LEU A 8 17.19 95.00 -23.89
CA LEU A 8 16.62 94.66 -25.20
C LEU A 8 17.34 93.48 -25.88
N PHE A 9 18.64 93.32 -25.64
CA PHE A 9 19.45 92.25 -26.25
C PHE A 9 19.53 90.97 -25.41
N ILE A 10 19.42 91.08 -24.09
CA ILE A 10 19.53 89.92 -23.18
C ILE A 10 18.16 89.28 -22.90
N ALA A 11 17.07 90.06 -22.95
CA ALA A 11 15.74 89.55 -22.64
C ALA A 11 15.27 88.43 -23.60
N PRO A 12 15.42 88.52 -24.94
CA PRO A 12 14.88 87.48 -25.82
C PRO A 12 15.50 86.09 -25.64
N PRO A 13 16.84 85.90 -25.53
CA PRO A 13 17.46 84.60 -25.24
C PRO A 13 17.07 84.03 -23.88
N VAL A 14 17.06 84.88 -22.85
CA VAL A 14 16.76 84.43 -21.48
C VAL A 14 15.29 84.04 -21.35
N VAL A 15 14.37 84.88 -21.85
CA VAL A 15 12.93 84.59 -21.86
C VAL A 15 12.63 83.40 -22.76
N GLY A 16 13.25 83.31 -23.93
CA GLY A 16 13.12 82.16 -24.84
C GLY A 16 13.58 80.85 -24.18
N GLY A 17 14.73 80.86 -23.51
CA GLY A 17 15.23 79.69 -22.78
C GLY A 17 14.37 79.29 -21.59
N ILE A 18 13.86 80.26 -20.82
CA ILE A 18 12.94 80.00 -19.70
C ILE A 18 11.62 79.42 -20.21
N ILE A 19 11.03 80.00 -21.25
CA ILE A 19 9.78 79.51 -21.85
C ILE A 19 10.00 78.10 -22.41
N GLY A 20 11.11 77.86 -23.12
CA GLY A 20 11.45 76.54 -23.68
C GLY A 20 11.62 75.45 -22.61
N TYR A 21 12.33 75.77 -21.53
CA TYR A 21 12.50 74.86 -20.39
C TYR A 21 11.17 74.59 -19.69
N PHE A 22 10.42 75.64 -19.33
CA PHE A 22 9.18 75.52 -18.57
C PHE A 22 8.07 74.83 -19.37
N THR A 23 7.96 75.11 -20.67
CA THR A 23 6.95 74.49 -21.55
C THR A 23 7.20 72.99 -21.72
N ASN A 24 8.46 72.57 -21.90
CA ASN A 24 8.79 71.15 -21.97
C ASN A 24 8.62 70.43 -20.63
N ASP A 25 8.98 71.06 -19.50
CA ASP A 25 8.74 70.49 -18.17
C ASP A 25 7.24 70.24 -17.92
N ILE A 26 6.38 71.19 -18.28
CA ILE A 26 4.92 71.02 -18.21
C ILE A 26 4.47 69.91 -19.14
N ALA A 27 4.94 69.88 -20.39
CA ALA A 27 4.53 68.86 -21.36
C ALA A 27 4.84 67.44 -20.87
N ILE A 28 6.01 67.24 -20.25
CA ILE A 28 6.37 65.95 -19.65
C ILE A 28 5.47 65.63 -18.45
N LYS A 29 5.23 66.59 -17.56
CA LYS A 29 4.27 66.40 -16.44
C LYS A 29 2.86 66.06 -16.93
N MET A 30 2.44 66.60 -18.07
CA MET A 30 1.14 66.32 -18.70
C MET A 30 1.02 64.90 -19.29
N LEU A 31 2.13 64.19 -19.51
CA LEU A 31 2.09 62.77 -19.89
C LEU A 31 1.57 61.89 -18.75
N PHE A 32 1.90 62.24 -17.51
CA PHE A 32 1.56 61.47 -16.32
C PHE A 32 0.35 62.02 -15.56
N ARG A 33 0.22 63.35 -15.46
CA ARG A 33 -0.81 64.04 -14.68
C ARG A 33 -1.70 64.90 -15.59
N PRO A 34 -2.99 65.12 -15.25
CA PRO A 34 -3.71 64.62 -14.08
C PRO A 34 -4.13 63.15 -14.24
N TYR A 35 -4.19 62.41 -13.14
CA TYR A 35 -4.51 60.97 -13.13
C TYR A 35 -5.96 60.65 -13.50
N LYS A 36 -6.88 61.61 -13.33
CA LYS A 36 -8.31 61.45 -13.61
C LYS A 36 -8.76 62.52 -14.62
N PRO A 37 -9.78 62.21 -15.46
CA PRO A 37 -10.39 63.20 -16.33
C PRO A 37 -10.96 64.35 -15.50
N ARG A 38 -10.72 65.59 -15.95
CA ARG A 38 -11.34 66.78 -15.37
C ARG A 38 -12.41 67.31 -16.32
N TYR A 39 -13.54 67.73 -15.76
CA TYR A 39 -14.67 68.29 -16.52
C TYR A 39 -14.90 69.73 -16.10
N ILE A 40 -15.08 70.62 -17.09
CA ILE A 40 -15.45 72.02 -16.88
C ILE A 40 -16.65 72.31 -17.78
N GLY A 41 -17.76 72.76 -17.19
CA GLY A 41 -18.99 73.08 -17.94
C GLY A 41 -19.57 71.90 -18.73
N GLY A 42 -19.43 70.67 -18.23
CA GLY A 42 -19.93 69.45 -18.90
C GLY A 42 -19.03 68.92 -20.04
N ARG A 43 -17.95 69.61 -20.40
CA ARG A 43 -16.96 69.13 -21.38
C ARG A 43 -15.67 68.69 -20.70
N GLN A 44 -15.09 67.60 -21.16
CA GLN A 44 -13.80 67.09 -20.68
C GLN A 44 -12.67 68.03 -21.11
N VAL A 45 -11.81 68.40 -20.17
CA VAL A 45 -10.64 69.25 -20.47
C VAL A 45 -9.68 68.46 -21.37
N PRO A 46 -9.21 69.05 -22.49
CA PRO A 46 -8.27 68.38 -23.38
C PRO A 46 -6.99 68.01 -22.61
N PHE A 47 -6.40 66.87 -22.95
CA PHE A 47 -5.22 66.31 -22.26
C PHE A 47 -5.45 65.94 -20.77
N THR A 48 -6.70 65.67 -20.37
CA THR A 48 -7.02 65.06 -19.06
C THR A 48 -7.86 63.79 -19.27
N PRO A 49 -7.52 62.62 -18.70
CA PRO A 49 -6.31 62.34 -17.93
C PRO A 49 -5.05 62.40 -18.80
N GLY A 50 -3.88 62.40 -18.16
CA GLY A 50 -2.58 62.36 -18.84
C GLY A 50 -2.48 61.20 -19.85
N LEU A 51 -1.55 61.30 -20.80
CA LEU A 51 -1.44 60.39 -21.93
C LEU A 51 -1.22 58.91 -21.51
N ILE A 52 -0.43 58.68 -20.46
CA ILE A 52 -0.08 57.35 -19.97
C ILE A 52 -1.27 56.71 -19.22
N PRO A 53 -1.88 57.34 -18.20
CA PRO A 53 -3.10 56.82 -17.56
C PRO A 53 -4.22 56.53 -18.57
N ARG A 54 -4.38 57.38 -19.60
CA ARG A 54 -5.39 57.19 -20.65
C ARG A 54 -5.18 55.93 -21.49
N ASN A 55 -3.93 55.51 -21.70
CA ASN A 55 -3.58 54.36 -22.54
C ASN A 55 -3.13 53.12 -21.74
N GLN A 56 -3.37 53.10 -20.43
CA GLN A 56 -2.93 52.02 -19.53
C GLN A 56 -3.40 50.64 -20.00
N GLU A 57 -4.64 50.52 -20.50
CA GLU A 57 -5.15 49.25 -21.05
C GLU A 57 -4.42 48.80 -22.31
N ARG A 58 -4.10 49.72 -23.22
CA ARG A 58 -3.31 49.40 -24.43
C ARG A 58 -1.89 49.00 -24.08
N LEU A 59 -1.29 49.69 -23.11
CA LEU A 59 0.03 49.38 -22.59
C LEU A 59 0.03 47.99 -21.96
N ALA A 60 -0.94 47.71 -21.09
CA ALA A 60 -1.15 46.41 -20.46
C ALA A 60 -1.24 45.27 -21.47
N LYS A 61 -2.06 45.45 -22.52
CA LYS A 61 -2.20 44.46 -23.59
C LYS A 61 -0.90 44.22 -24.33
N ARG A 62 -0.18 45.28 -24.73
CA ARG A 62 1.11 45.11 -25.43
C ARG A 62 2.19 44.47 -24.56
N ILE A 63 2.24 44.81 -23.27
CA ILE A 63 3.15 44.18 -22.32
C ILE A 63 2.81 42.68 -22.22
N SER A 64 1.54 42.35 -22.04
CA SER A 64 1.05 40.98 -22.01
C SER A 64 1.43 40.20 -23.27
N ASP A 65 1.07 40.71 -24.46
CA ASP A 65 1.37 40.07 -25.74
C ASP A 65 2.88 39.82 -25.91
N THR A 66 3.72 40.78 -25.48
CA THR A 66 5.18 40.66 -25.55
C THR A 66 5.70 39.60 -24.59
N ILE A 67 5.22 39.56 -23.34
CA ILE A 67 5.64 38.57 -22.33
C ILE A 67 5.18 37.17 -22.73
N MET A 68 3.95 37.03 -23.19
CA MET A 68 3.41 35.75 -23.67
C MET A 68 4.19 35.22 -24.88
N GLY A 69 4.57 36.11 -25.80
CA GLY A 69 5.33 35.72 -26.99
C GLY A 69 6.82 35.46 -26.77
N SER A 70 7.41 35.92 -25.65
CA SER A 70 8.86 35.84 -25.43
C SER A 70 9.31 35.06 -24.19
N LEU A 71 8.53 35.05 -23.11
CA LEU A 71 8.91 34.45 -21.83
C LEU A 71 8.05 33.25 -21.45
N LEU A 72 6.79 33.22 -21.88
CA LEU A 72 5.82 32.18 -21.52
C LEU A 72 5.39 31.36 -22.73
N THR A 73 6.36 31.01 -23.58
CA THR A 73 6.11 30.13 -24.71
C THR A 73 5.85 28.70 -24.21
N PRO A 74 5.14 27.86 -24.99
CA PRO A 74 4.93 26.45 -24.65
C PRO A 74 6.24 25.72 -24.33
N ASP A 75 7.32 26.01 -25.08
CA ASP A 75 8.64 25.41 -24.87
C ASP A 75 9.26 25.80 -23.52
N GLU A 76 9.19 27.07 -23.13
CA GLU A 76 9.73 27.53 -21.84
C GLU A 76 8.92 26.98 -20.67
N LEU A 77 7.60 26.91 -20.81
CA LEU A 77 6.73 26.27 -19.82
C LEU A 77 7.00 24.77 -19.70
N GLN A 78 7.28 24.08 -20.81
CA GLN A 78 7.67 22.68 -20.80
C GLN A 78 9.02 22.48 -20.10
N LYS A 79 10.02 23.33 -20.35
CA LYS A 79 11.31 23.29 -19.64
C LYS A 79 11.13 23.52 -18.14
N LEU A 80 10.29 24.49 -17.75
CA LEU A 80 9.97 24.74 -16.35
C LEU A 80 9.29 23.50 -15.73
N ALA A 81 8.33 22.91 -16.42
CA ALA A 81 7.65 21.70 -15.96
C ALA A 81 8.62 20.52 -15.80
N LYS A 82 9.55 20.30 -16.75
CA LYS A 82 10.62 19.28 -16.61
C LYS A 82 11.49 19.51 -15.38
N ARG A 83 11.84 20.76 -15.08
CA ARG A 83 12.61 21.11 -13.87
C ARG A 83 11.83 20.85 -12.58
N LEU A 84 10.51 21.03 -12.59
CA LEU A 84 9.65 20.70 -11.45
C LEU A 84 9.48 19.19 -11.27
N LEU A 85 9.49 18.44 -12.37
CA LEU A 85 9.32 16.98 -12.41
C LEU A 85 10.63 16.20 -12.23
N GLN A 86 11.71 16.85 -11.81
CA GLN A 86 12.95 16.16 -11.45
C GLN A 86 12.68 15.10 -10.38
N THR A 87 13.28 13.92 -10.57
CA THR A 87 13.03 12.71 -9.77
C THR A 87 13.12 12.98 -8.28
N GLU A 88 14.12 13.74 -7.82
CA GLU A 88 14.36 14.05 -6.40
C GLU A 88 13.20 14.85 -5.78
N ARG A 89 12.67 15.84 -6.50
CA ARG A 89 11.57 16.68 -6.04
C ARG A 89 10.27 15.91 -6.01
N VAL A 90 10.03 15.13 -7.06
CA VAL A 90 8.85 14.27 -7.19
C VAL A 90 8.88 13.18 -6.10
N GLN A 91 10.02 12.54 -5.88
CA GLN A 91 10.22 11.57 -4.81
C GLN A 91 9.89 12.20 -3.45
N GLY A 92 10.45 13.37 -3.15
CA GLY A 92 10.17 14.08 -1.90
C GLY A 92 8.67 14.38 -1.70
N ALA A 93 8.00 14.82 -2.77
CA ALA A 93 6.55 15.08 -2.75
C ALA A 93 5.73 13.80 -2.55
N ILE A 94 6.07 12.70 -3.25
CA ILE A 94 5.41 11.40 -3.09
C ILE A 94 5.64 10.86 -1.68
N LEU A 95 6.87 10.91 -1.18
CA LEU A 95 7.22 10.46 0.16
C LEU A 95 6.41 11.21 1.22
N TRP A 96 6.32 12.53 1.07
CA TRP A 96 5.50 13.37 1.94
C TRP A 96 4.02 12.97 1.87
N LEU A 97 3.46 12.77 0.67
CA LEU A 97 2.08 12.32 0.49
C LEU A 97 1.82 10.93 1.10
N LEU A 98 2.75 9.98 0.94
CA LEU A 98 2.62 8.64 1.50
C LEU A 98 2.68 8.66 3.04
N LYS A 99 3.57 9.47 3.62
CA LYS A 99 3.64 9.68 5.07
C LYS A 99 2.36 10.31 5.59
N LEU A 100 1.87 11.36 4.91
CA LEU A 100 0.60 12.01 5.25
C LEU A 100 -0.58 11.03 5.17
N ALA A 101 -0.63 10.18 4.13
CA ALA A 101 -1.67 9.17 3.99
C ALA A 101 -1.65 8.15 5.13
N LEU A 102 -0.46 7.71 5.57
CA LEU A 102 -0.32 6.83 6.73
C LEU A 102 -0.73 7.51 8.04
N GLU A 103 -0.40 8.79 8.21
CA GLU A 103 -0.86 9.59 9.35
C GLU A 103 -2.38 9.80 9.32
N GLN A 104 -2.98 10.02 8.14
CA GLN A 104 -4.43 10.21 8.01
C GLN A 104 -5.20 8.99 8.52
N ILE A 105 -4.69 7.78 8.29
CA ILE A 105 -5.26 6.51 8.81
C ILE A 105 -5.31 6.52 10.35
N GLN A 106 -4.41 7.24 11.03
CA GLN A 106 -4.39 7.39 12.50
C GLN A 106 -5.57 8.22 13.03
N THR A 107 -6.02 9.20 12.25
CA THR A 107 -7.06 10.17 12.64
C THR A 107 -8.46 9.79 12.19
N ASP A 108 -8.62 8.66 11.49
CA ASP A 108 -9.92 8.14 11.04
C ASP A 108 -10.79 7.74 12.24
N LYS A 109 -11.46 8.73 12.84
CA LYS A 109 -12.35 8.57 13.99
C LYS A 109 -13.47 7.57 13.74
N GLU A 110 -13.85 7.36 12.48
CA GLU A 110 -14.93 6.46 12.08
C GLU A 110 -14.44 5.03 11.77
N GLN A 111 -13.12 4.81 11.88
CA GLN A 111 -12.45 3.53 11.61
C GLN A 111 -12.84 2.95 10.23
N LYS A 112 -13.09 3.79 9.23
CA LYS A 112 -13.51 3.34 7.89
C LYS A 112 -12.48 2.42 7.27
N THR A 113 -11.21 2.80 7.40
CA THR A 113 -10.09 2.01 6.89
C THR A 113 -10.01 0.65 7.56
N ALA A 114 -10.23 0.59 8.87
CA ALA A 114 -10.25 -0.67 9.62
C ALA A 114 -11.45 -1.54 9.21
N LYS A 115 -12.64 -0.95 9.01
CA LYS A 115 -13.83 -1.69 8.54
C LYS A 115 -13.64 -2.26 7.13
N LEU A 116 -13.06 -1.49 6.21
CA LEU A 116 -12.75 -1.96 4.86
C LEU A 116 -11.73 -3.10 4.90
N LEU A 117 -10.64 -2.94 5.66
CA LEU A 117 -9.66 -4.00 5.82
C LEU A 117 -10.28 -5.25 6.48
N ALA A 118 -11.16 -5.07 7.47
CA ALA A 118 -11.89 -6.16 8.11
C ALA A 118 -12.74 -6.94 7.09
N SER A 119 -13.50 -6.25 6.24
CA SER A 119 -14.28 -6.91 5.18
C SER A 119 -13.40 -7.64 4.17
N ILE A 120 -12.26 -7.05 3.78
CA ILE A 120 -11.32 -7.70 2.86
C ILE A 120 -10.73 -8.97 3.50
N LEU A 121 -10.31 -8.90 4.77
CA LEU A 121 -9.77 -10.06 5.48
C LEU A 121 -10.81 -11.17 5.67
N GLN A 122 -12.05 -10.79 6.00
CA GLN A 122 -13.16 -11.72 6.12
C GLN A 122 -13.43 -12.45 4.78
N ASP A 123 -13.49 -11.72 3.67
CA ASP A 123 -13.70 -12.32 2.35
C ASP A 123 -12.50 -13.15 1.88
N LEU A 124 -11.28 -12.70 2.18
CA LEU A 124 -10.08 -13.45 1.86
C LEU A 124 -10.05 -14.79 2.60
N LEU A 125 -10.31 -14.82 3.90
CA LEU A 125 -10.28 -16.05 4.68
C LEU A 125 -11.52 -16.93 4.47
N GLY A 126 -12.70 -16.32 4.32
CA GLY A 126 -13.98 -17.04 4.19
C GLY A 126 -14.28 -17.52 2.77
N GLN A 127 -13.75 -16.86 1.73
CA GLN A 127 -14.06 -17.21 0.34
C GLN A 127 -12.83 -17.57 -0.49
N SER A 128 -11.79 -16.74 -0.44
CA SER A 128 -10.65 -16.88 -1.35
C SER A 128 -9.69 -18.00 -0.93
N LEU A 129 -9.33 -18.04 0.35
CA LEU A 129 -8.40 -19.03 0.90
C LEU A 129 -8.94 -20.47 0.80
N PRO A 130 -10.23 -20.76 1.10
CA PRO A 130 -10.81 -22.10 0.91
C PRO A 130 -10.69 -22.60 -0.53
N ARG A 131 -10.95 -21.73 -1.52
CA ARG A 131 -10.84 -22.09 -2.94
C ARG A 131 -9.40 -22.42 -3.31
N LEU A 132 -8.44 -21.60 -2.87
CA LEU A 132 -7.02 -21.83 -3.10
C LEU A 132 -6.54 -23.12 -2.43
N LEU A 133 -6.90 -23.34 -1.17
CA LEU A 133 -6.56 -24.57 -0.45
C LEU A 133 -7.14 -25.81 -1.11
N LYS A 134 -8.38 -25.75 -1.62
CA LYS A 134 -8.98 -26.87 -2.35
C LYS A 134 -8.21 -27.20 -3.62
N VAL A 135 -7.67 -26.20 -4.33
CA VAL A 135 -6.83 -26.41 -5.52
C VAL A 135 -5.46 -26.94 -5.13
N LEU A 136 -4.83 -26.36 -4.10
CA LEU A 136 -3.50 -26.78 -3.63
C LEU A 136 -3.52 -28.19 -3.04
N ALA A 137 -4.57 -28.54 -2.30
CA ALA A 137 -4.73 -29.86 -1.69
C ALA A 137 -4.92 -30.98 -2.72
N ARG A 138 -5.23 -30.68 -3.97
CA ARG A 138 -5.25 -31.68 -5.06
C ARG A 138 -3.86 -32.14 -5.47
N ARG A 139 -2.80 -31.41 -5.12
CA ARG A 139 -1.44 -31.78 -5.47
C ARG A 139 -0.92 -32.89 -4.56
N GLU A 140 -0.14 -33.81 -5.13
CA GLU A 140 0.43 -34.94 -4.39
C GLU A 140 1.54 -34.54 -3.40
N ASP A 141 2.12 -33.37 -3.55
CA ASP A 141 3.14 -32.78 -2.69
C ASP A 141 2.56 -31.79 -1.65
N PHE A 142 1.23 -31.67 -1.58
CA PHE A 142 0.57 -30.71 -0.70
C PHE A 142 0.97 -30.88 0.76
N LEU A 143 1.59 -29.82 1.32
CA LEU A 143 2.14 -29.75 2.68
C LEU A 143 3.09 -30.90 3.03
N GLU A 144 3.73 -31.54 2.05
CA GLU A 144 4.54 -32.74 2.31
C GLU A 144 5.66 -32.45 3.32
N THR A 145 6.43 -31.39 3.10
CA THR A 145 7.55 -31.02 3.99
C THR A 145 7.06 -30.62 5.38
N GLN A 146 6.01 -29.80 5.46
CA GLN A 146 5.45 -29.33 6.72
C GLN A 146 4.87 -30.50 7.54
N LEU A 147 4.14 -31.41 6.90
CA LEU A 147 3.57 -32.58 7.56
C LEU A 147 4.65 -33.59 7.95
N ASN A 148 5.72 -33.74 7.18
CA ASN A 148 6.88 -34.54 7.58
C ASN A 148 7.53 -33.96 8.84
N GLN A 149 7.73 -32.64 8.90
CA GLN A 149 8.29 -31.97 10.09
C GLN A 149 7.38 -32.15 11.32
N VAL A 150 6.07 -31.96 11.16
CA VAL A 150 5.10 -32.20 12.25
C VAL A 150 5.10 -33.66 12.67
N PHE A 151 5.19 -34.60 11.73
CA PHE A 151 5.32 -36.03 12.05
C PHE A 151 6.58 -36.30 12.87
N ASP A 152 7.72 -35.75 12.45
CA ASP A 152 9.00 -36.00 13.12
C ASP A 152 9.05 -35.34 14.51
N GLN A 153 8.46 -34.14 14.70
CA GLN A 153 8.43 -33.44 15.99
C GLN A 153 7.36 -33.98 16.94
N VAL A 154 6.13 -34.18 16.46
CA VAL A 154 4.99 -34.49 17.32
C VAL A 154 4.85 -35.99 17.53
N LEU A 155 5.03 -36.80 16.49
CA LEU A 155 4.75 -38.24 16.58
C LEU A 155 5.97 -39.05 17.08
N LEU A 156 7.21 -38.69 16.74
CA LEU A 156 8.38 -39.45 17.25
C LEU A 156 8.67 -39.22 18.74
N GLU A 157 8.22 -38.10 19.29
CA GLU A 157 8.34 -37.76 20.71
C GLU A 157 7.09 -38.13 21.52
N PHE A 158 6.01 -38.54 20.85
CA PHE A 158 4.76 -38.89 21.51
C PHE A 158 4.94 -40.16 22.35
N GLN A 159 4.81 -40.01 23.66
CA GLN A 159 4.71 -41.10 24.62
C GLN A 159 3.46 -40.88 25.47
N LEU A 160 2.68 -41.94 25.66
CA LEU A 160 1.53 -41.88 26.56
C LEU A 160 2.04 -41.80 27.99
N ASN A 161 1.57 -40.82 28.74
CA ASN A 161 1.84 -40.78 30.17
C ASN A 161 1.08 -41.91 30.91
N ASP A 162 1.38 -42.10 32.18
CA ASP A 162 0.79 -43.19 32.97
C ASP A 162 -0.75 -43.16 32.96
N GLU A 163 -1.33 -41.98 33.17
CA GLU A 163 -2.78 -41.80 33.24
C GLU A 163 -3.47 -42.08 31.89
N GLN A 164 -2.88 -41.59 30.79
CA GLN A 164 -3.38 -41.82 29.44
C GLN A 164 -3.31 -43.31 29.08
N SER A 165 -2.22 -43.99 29.46
CA SER A 165 -2.03 -45.41 29.20
C SER A 165 -3.05 -46.27 29.94
N VAL A 166 -3.39 -45.92 31.19
CA VAL A 166 -4.48 -46.58 31.94
C VAL A 166 -5.83 -46.38 31.26
N LYS A 167 -6.18 -45.13 30.92
CA LYS A 167 -7.47 -44.82 30.28
C LYS A 167 -7.62 -45.52 28.93
N LEU A 168 -6.55 -45.56 28.14
CA LEU A 168 -6.57 -46.22 26.84
C LEU A 168 -6.61 -47.75 26.96
N ALA A 169 -5.87 -48.34 27.90
CA ALA A 169 -5.94 -49.78 28.17
C ALA A 169 -7.34 -50.21 28.61
N ASP A 170 -8.00 -49.42 29.45
CA ASP A 170 -9.37 -49.66 29.89
C ASP A 170 -10.34 -49.59 28.73
N TRP A 171 -10.24 -48.54 27.92
CA TRP A 171 -11.07 -48.36 26.74
C TRP A 171 -10.89 -49.51 25.74
N LEU A 172 -9.66 -49.96 25.49
CA LEU A 172 -9.37 -51.09 24.60
C LEU A 172 -10.03 -52.38 25.10
N LEU A 173 -9.93 -52.69 26.41
CA LEU A 173 -10.52 -53.91 26.97
C LEU A 173 -12.05 -53.87 27.09
N GLN A 174 -12.64 -52.69 27.22
CA GLN A 174 -14.10 -52.54 27.36
C GLN A 174 -14.82 -52.39 26.02
N VAL A 175 -14.24 -51.63 25.08
CA VAL A 175 -14.91 -51.23 23.85
C VAL A 175 -14.42 -52.03 22.64
N VAL A 176 -13.12 -52.25 22.53
CA VAL A 176 -12.54 -52.91 21.34
C VAL A 176 -12.50 -54.43 21.52
N VAL A 177 -12.14 -54.90 22.72
CA VAL A 177 -11.92 -56.32 23.02
C VAL A 177 -12.72 -56.77 24.26
N PRO A 178 -14.05 -56.55 24.31
CA PRO A 178 -14.87 -57.09 25.38
C PRO A 178 -14.86 -58.63 25.36
N PRO A 179 -15.21 -59.30 26.47
CA PRO A 179 -15.21 -60.76 26.56
C PRO A 179 -16.01 -61.45 25.44
N ASP A 180 -17.11 -60.84 25.00
CA ASP A 180 -17.92 -61.36 23.90
C ASP A 180 -17.21 -61.31 22.53
N SER A 181 -16.49 -60.22 22.25
CA SER A 181 -15.66 -60.12 21.04
C SER A 181 -14.52 -61.13 21.05
N ILE A 182 -13.89 -61.39 22.21
CA ILE A 182 -12.86 -62.43 22.34
C ILE A 182 -13.47 -63.81 22.11
N ARG A 183 -14.66 -64.08 22.65
CA ARG A 183 -15.39 -65.34 22.46
C ARG A 183 -15.67 -65.58 20.98
N LEU A 184 -16.21 -64.59 20.29
CA LEU A 184 -16.49 -64.67 18.84
C LEU A 184 -15.20 -64.86 18.04
N ALA A 185 -14.15 -64.10 18.34
CA ALA A 185 -12.85 -64.26 17.69
C ALA A 185 -12.26 -65.65 17.93
N LEU A 186 -12.41 -66.23 19.13
CA LEU A 186 -11.98 -67.60 19.42
C LEU A 186 -12.78 -68.63 18.60
N ILE A 187 -14.08 -68.44 18.44
CA ILE A 187 -14.93 -69.33 17.62
C ILE A 187 -14.50 -69.26 16.15
N ASP A 188 -14.31 -68.05 15.63
CA ASP A 188 -13.92 -67.80 14.24
C ASP A 188 -12.49 -68.26 13.97
N PHE A 189 -11.61 -68.20 14.97
CA PHE A 189 -10.26 -68.74 14.87
C PHE A 189 -10.24 -70.27 14.95
N LEU A 190 -11.03 -70.88 15.82
CA LEU A 190 -11.09 -72.33 16.01
C LEU A 190 -12.01 -73.02 14.99
N THR A 191 -11.83 -72.75 13.70
CA THR A 191 -12.48 -73.52 12.63
C THR A 191 -11.97 -74.96 12.61
N ASP A 192 -12.74 -75.88 12.01
CA ASP A 192 -12.34 -77.29 11.93
C ASP A 192 -10.98 -77.47 11.23
N ARG A 193 -10.71 -76.63 10.21
CA ARG A 193 -9.42 -76.57 9.52
C ARG A 193 -8.31 -76.09 10.46
N ASN A 194 -8.50 -74.99 11.18
CA ASN A 194 -7.47 -74.46 12.07
C ASN A 194 -7.20 -75.40 13.23
N ILE A 195 -8.23 -76.03 13.81
CA ILE A 195 -8.07 -77.06 14.84
C ILE A 195 -7.21 -78.22 14.32
N GLN A 196 -7.47 -78.70 13.10
CA GLN A 196 -6.68 -79.78 12.50
C GLN A 196 -5.22 -79.36 12.30
N VAL A 197 -4.97 -78.18 11.75
CA VAL A 197 -3.62 -77.64 11.54
C VAL A 197 -2.87 -77.49 12.87
N ILE A 198 -3.55 -77.01 13.92
CA ILE A 198 -2.96 -76.88 15.25
C ILE A 198 -2.61 -78.26 15.84
N ASP A 199 -3.50 -79.25 15.69
CA ASP A 199 -3.25 -80.61 16.19
C ASP A 199 -2.07 -81.29 15.48
N GLU A 200 -2.04 -81.22 14.14
CA GLU A 200 -0.94 -81.75 13.33
C GLU A 200 0.38 -81.06 13.67
N GLY A 201 0.39 -79.71 13.70
CA GLY A 201 1.57 -78.94 14.07
C GLY A 201 2.05 -79.19 15.50
N PHE A 202 1.14 -79.46 16.44
CA PHE A 202 1.48 -79.83 17.81
C PHE A 202 2.14 -81.22 17.87
N ARG A 203 1.66 -82.19 17.10
CA ARG A 203 2.26 -83.54 17.02
C ARG A 203 3.64 -83.53 16.37
N GLU A 204 3.84 -82.73 15.32
CA GLU A 204 5.10 -82.65 14.58
C GLU A 204 6.21 -81.95 15.36
N ARG A 205 5.88 -80.93 16.16
CA ARG A 205 6.86 -80.07 16.84
C ARG A 205 7.16 -80.45 18.29
N THR A 206 6.40 -81.38 18.87
CA THR A 206 6.63 -81.82 20.25
C THR A 206 7.59 -83.00 20.31
N SER A 207 8.47 -83.01 21.31
CA SER A 207 9.40 -84.12 21.59
C SER A 207 9.41 -84.46 23.08
N GLY A 208 9.96 -85.62 23.44
CA GLY A 208 10.01 -86.10 24.83
C GLY A 208 8.62 -86.39 25.41
N THR A 209 8.39 -86.05 26.68
CA THR A 209 7.14 -86.38 27.40
C THR A 209 5.90 -85.74 26.77
N TYR A 210 6.03 -84.58 26.14
CA TYR A 210 4.92 -83.89 25.46
C TYR A 210 4.52 -84.56 24.14
N TRP A 211 5.44 -85.26 23.47
CA TRP A 211 5.14 -86.03 22.26
C TRP A 211 4.14 -87.15 22.53
N VAL A 212 4.25 -87.79 23.71
CA VAL A 212 3.32 -88.85 24.14
C VAL A 212 1.91 -88.30 24.30
N VAL A 213 1.77 -87.12 24.91
CA VAL A 213 0.47 -86.44 25.07
C VAL A 213 -0.08 -86.00 23.71
N ALA A 214 0.77 -85.40 22.86
CA ALA A 214 0.40 -84.97 21.53
C ALA A 214 -0.08 -86.13 20.66
N ASN A 215 0.58 -87.29 20.71
CA ASN A 215 0.24 -88.42 19.85
C ASN A 215 -0.87 -89.33 20.37
N LEU A 216 -0.95 -89.55 21.69
CA LEU A 216 -2.01 -90.40 22.26
C LEU A 216 -3.33 -89.67 22.44
N PHE A 217 -3.31 -88.40 22.87
CA PHE A 217 -4.52 -87.66 23.19
C PHE A 217 -4.82 -86.56 22.17
N GLY A 218 -3.78 -85.89 21.66
CA GLY A 218 -3.93 -84.73 20.79
C GLY A 218 -4.61 -83.54 21.48
N VAL A 219 -4.71 -82.43 20.77
CA VAL A 219 -5.41 -81.21 21.18
C VAL A 219 -6.71 -81.01 20.41
N ARG A 220 -6.95 -81.74 19.31
CA ARG A 220 -8.15 -81.63 18.47
C ARG A 220 -9.45 -81.70 19.29
N ASN A 221 -9.60 -82.73 20.11
CA ASN A 221 -10.81 -82.93 20.91
C ASN A 221 -11.01 -81.81 21.94
N SER A 222 -9.93 -81.37 22.59
CA SER A 222 -9.97 -80.30 23.58
C SER A 222 -10.33 -78.95 22.95
N LEU A 223 -9.74 -78.62 21.80
CA LEU A 223 -10.04 -77.40 21.06
C LEU A 223 -11.46 -77.40 20.49
N THR A 224 -11.95 -78.56 20.03
CA THR A 224 -13.34 -78.72 19.57
C THR A 224 -14.32 -78.51 20.73
N ARG A 225 -14.04 -79.08 21.91
CA ARG A 225 -14.85 -78.86 23.12
C ARG A 225 -14.80 -77.40 23.56
N LEU A 226 -13.65 -76.74 23.49
CA LEU A 226 -13.52 -75.32 23.81
C LEU A 226 -14.34 -74.46 22.86
N ARG A 227 -14.27 -74.72 21.54
CA ARG A 227 -15.10 -74.03 20.54
C ARG A 227 -16.59 -74.23 20.81
N THR A 228 -17.00 -75.46 21.09
CA THR A 228 -18.39 -75.83 21.40
C THR A 228 -18.87 -75.12 22.67
N PHE A 229 -18.05 -75.09 23.72
CA PHE A 229 -18.34 -74.34 24.95
C PHE A 229 -18.53 -72.84 24.69
N CYS A 230 -17.68 -72.22 23.85
CA CYS A 230 -17.85 -70.82 23.46
C CYS A 230 -19.11 -70.55 22.61
N LEU A 231 -19.56 -71.53 21.83
CA LEU A 231 -20.75 -71.43 20.97
C LEU A 231 -22.05 -71.59 21.77
N ASP A 232 -22.12 -72.64 22.60
CA ASP A 232 -23.35 -73.09 23.25
C ASP A 232 -23.59 -72.40 24.61
N GLU A 233 -22.52 -72.18 25.39
CA GLU A 233 -22.58 -71.62 26.75
C GLU A 233 -22.06 -70.17 26.77
N LYS A 234 -22.77 -69.26 26.09
CA LYS A 234 -22.31 -67.88 25.81
C LYS A 234 -21.99 -67.08 27.07
N GLU A 235 -22.93 -67.03 28.02
CA GLU A 235 -22.83 -66.24 29.24
C GLU A 235 -21.73 -66.79 30.15
N ALA A 236 -21.67 -68.12 30.31
CA ALA A 236 -20.64 -68.77 31.09
C ALA A 236 -19.25 -68.57 30.45
N SER A 237 -19.13 -68.66 29.12
CA SER A 237 -17.89 -68.40 28.40
C SER A 237 -17.43 -66.96 28.55
N ASN A 238 -18.32 -65.97 28.39
CA ASN A 238 -18.01 -64.56 28.58
C ASN A 238 -17.53 -64.26 30.02
N ILE A 239 -18.16 -64.85 31.04
CA ILE A 239 -17.72 -64.72 32.44
C ILE A 239 -16.32 -65.32 32.63
N ARG A 240 -16.05 -66.51 32.07
CA ARG A 240 -14.73 -67.15 32.15
C ARG A 240 -13.64 -66.36 31.43
N ILE A 241 -13.95 -65.78 30.27
CA ILE A 241 -13.03 -64.90 29.54
C ILE A 241 -12.76 -63.62 30.35
N ALA A 242 -13.78 -63.01 30.96
CA ALA A 242 -13.58 -61.85 31.82
C ALA A 242 -12.68 -62.17 33.03
N ASP A 243 -12.89 -63.31 33.66
CA ASP A 243 -12.05 -63.80 34.77
C ASP A 243 -10.60 -64.06 34.32
N LEU A 244 -10.39 -64.63 33.14
CA LEU A 244 -9.07 -64.81 32.55
C LEU A 244 -8.40 -63.46 32.23
N VAL A 245 -9.14 -62.47 31.73
CA VAL A 245 -8.62 -61.11 31.46
C VAL A 245 -8.11 -60.46 32.75
N SER A 246 -8.87 -60.62 33.85
CA SER A 246 -8.48 -60.15 35.18
C SER A 246 -7.27 -60.93 35.73
N THR A 247 -7.36 -62.26 35.75
CA THR A 247 -6.34 -63.15 36.33
C THR A 247 -4.98 -63.05 35.63
N LEU A 248 -4.98 -62.90 34.29
CA LEU A 248 -3.76 -62.73 33.51
C LEU A 248 -3.17 -61.31 33.61
N ASN A 249 -3.83 -60.40 34.37
CA ASN A 249 -3.46 -58.98 34.49
C ASN A 249 -3.30 -58.31 33.11
N LEU A 250 -4.19 -58.64 32.16
CA LEU A 250 -4.10 -58.13 30.79
C LEU A 250 -4.18 -56.60 30.74
N ARG A 251 -4.93 -55.98 31.66
CA ARG A 251 -4.99 -54.52 31.83
C ARG A 251 -3.61 -53.91 32.09
N ARG A 252 -2.88 -54.43 33.09
CA ARG A 252 -1.54 -53.93 33.45
C ARG A 252 -0.53 -54.17 32.34
N ARG A 253 -0.57 -55.35 31.70
CA ARG A 253 0.31 -55.67 30.57
C ARG A 253 0.06 -54.76 29.38
N LEU A 254 -1.20 -54.45 29.08
CA LEU A 254 -1.57 -53.54 28.00
C LEU A 254 -1.14 -52.11 28.31
N GLN A 255 -1.30 -51.67 29.55
CA GLN A 255 -0.77 -50.38 30.01
C GLN A 255 0.76 -50.30 29.84
N GLU A 256 1.51 -51.28 30.36
CA GLU A 256 2.97 -51.34 30.22
C GLU A 256 3.39 -51.37 28.74
N TRP A 257 2.63 -52.06 27.89
CA TRP A 257 2.87 -52.06 26.45
C TRP A 257 2.62 -50.69 25.82
N LEU A 258 1.52 -50.00 26.17
CA LEU A 258 1.19 -48.66 25.69
C LEU A 258 2.20 -47.59 26.14
N GLN A 259 2.73 -47.69 27.35
CA GLN A 259 3.78 -46.81 27.87
C GLN A 259 5.10 -46.98 27.12
N ASN A 260 5.43 -48.23 26.78
CA ASN A 260 6.65 -48.56 26.03
C ASN A 260 6.46 -48.44 24.51
N LEU A 261 5.26 -48.11 24.05
CA LEU A 261 4.95 -47.91 22.64
C LEU A 261 5.56 -46.59 22.17
N SER A 262 6.83 -46.67 21.77
CA SER A 262 7.52 -45.58 21.09
C SER A 262 7.52 -45.81 19.59
N LEU A 263 7.14 -44.78 18.82
CA LEU A 263 7.23 -44.80 17.37
C LEU A 263 8.69 -44.92 16.87
N GLN A 264 9.68 -44.72 17.74
CA GLN A 264 11.11 -44.92 17.45
C GLN A 264 11.49 -46.40 17.30
N ASN A 265 10.75 -47.31 17.95
CA ASN A 265 11.03 -48.75 17.90
C ASN A 265 10.26 -49.47 16.78
N LEU A 266 9.49 -48.74 15.96
CA LEU A 266 8.77 -49.32 14.85
C LEU A 266 9.68 -49.57 13.64
N PRO A 267 9.40 -50.61 12.83
CA PRO A 267 10.10 -50.81 11.57
C PRO A 267 10.03 -49.56 10.67
N ILE A 268 11.12 -49.27 9.95
CA ILE A 268 11.22 -48.10 9.06
C ILE A 268 10.08 -48.08 8.03
N SER A 269 9.65 -49.26 7.55
CA SER A 269 8.50 -49.40 6.64
C SER A 269 7.18 -48.96 7.28
N THR A 270 6.93 -49.32 8.54
CA THR A 270 5.74 -48.92 9.30
C THR A 270 5.72 -47.42 9.55
N VAL A 271 6.85 -46.83 9.94
CA VAL A 271 6.97 -45.37 10.12
C VAL A 271 6.71 -44.64 8.80
N ARG A 272 7.29 -45.14 7.69
CA ARG A 272 7.07 -44.58 6.35
C ARG A 272 5.60 -44.66 5.92
N GLN A 273 4.93 -45.79 6.20
CA GLN A 273 3.52 -45.97 5.90
C GLN A 273 2.62 -45.08 6.77
N LEU A 274 2.92 -44.95 8.06
CA LEU A 274 2.17 -44.07 8.98
C LEU A 274 2.31 -42.61 8.53
N ARG A 275 3.53 -42.17 8.19
CA ARG A 275 3.78 -40.84 7.63
C ARG A 275 2.97 -40.60 6.36
N LYS A 276 2.99 -41.56 5.42
CA LYS A 276 2.19 -41.46 4.19
C LYS A 276 0.69 -41.36 4.52
N THR A 277 0.19 -42.23 5.39
CA THR A 277 -1.23 -42.28 5.79
C THR A 277 -1.68 -40.99 6.48
N MET A 278 -0.84 -40.42 7.35
CA MET A 278 -1.10 -39.13 7.97
C MET A 278 -1.24 -38.04 6.90
N ARG A 279 -0.29 -37.95 5.95
CA ARG A 279 -0.34 -36.95 4.87
C ARG A 279 -1.59 -37.10 4.01
N ASP A 280 -1.90 -38.32 3.61
CA ASP A 280 -3.07 -38.61 2.80
C ASP A 280 -4.36 -38.27 3.56
N SER A 281 -4.43 -38.57 4.85
CA SER A 281 -5.58 -38.24 5.72
C SER A 281 -5.77 -36.73 5.87
N VAL A 282 -4.70 -35.99 6.15
CA VAL A 282 -4.72 -34.51 6.25
C VAL A 282 -5.14 -33.90 4.91
N ARG A 283 -4.62 -34.42 3.80
CA ARG A 283 -5.00 -33.97 2.46
C ARG A 283 -6.49 -34.17 2.19
N VAL A 284 -7.01 -35.37 2.42
CA VAL A 284 -8.43 -35.68 2.22
C VAL A 284 -9.31 -34.82 3.12
N TYR A 285 -8.91 -34.62 4.39
CA TYR A 285 -9.64 -33.76 5.31
C TYR A 285 -9.68 -32.30 4.82
N ILE A 286 -8.56 -31.74 4.38
CA ILE A 286 -8.53 -30.36 3.85
C ILE A 286 -9.33 -30.25 2.55
N GLN A 287 -9.36 -31.29 1.71
CA GLN A 287 -10.15 -31.31 0.47
C GLN A 287 -11.66 -31.33 0.73
N ASP A 288 -12.12 -32.11 1.72
CA ASP A 288 -13.55 -32.33 1.99
C ASP A 288 -14.12 -31.33 3.01
N LYS A 289 -13.39 -31.08 4.10
CA LYS A 289 -13.84 -30.27 5.24
C LYS A 289 -13.06 -28.97 5.45
N GLY A 290 -11.95 -28.76 4.72
CA GLY A 290 -11.10 -27.58 4.90
C GLY A 290 -11.82 -26.25 4.61
N SER A 291 -12.77 -26.24 3.67
CA SER A 291 -13.59 -25.05 3.40
C SER A 291 -14.48 -24.69 4.56
N ASP A 292 -15.18 -25.68 5.11
CA ASP A 292 -16.18 -25.50 6.15
C ASP A 292 -15.50 -25.00 7.43
N VAL A 293 -14.35 -25.59 7.77
CA VAL A 293 -13.52 -25.18 8.91
C VAL A 293 -13.06 -23.73 8.77
N LEU A 294 -12.57 -23.32 7.59
CA LEU A 294 -12.13 -21.94 7.38
C LEU A 294 -13.27 -20.93 7.36
N GLU A 295 -14.43 -21.32 6.83
CA GLU A 295 -15.62 -20.46 6.86
C GLU A 295 -16.11 -20.25 8.29
N GLU A 296 -16.15 -21.32 9.09
CA GLU A 296 -16.54 -21.26 10.50
C GLU A 296 -15.54 -20.46 11.34
N LEU A 297 -14.23 -20.68 11.13
CA LEU A 297 -13.18 -19.86 11.72
C LEU A 297 -13.36 -18.39 11.30
N GLY A 298 -13.64 -18.14 10.02
CA GLY A 298 -13.90 -16.80 9.51
C GLY A 298 -15.08 -16.11 10.17
N LYS A 299 -16.11 -16.83 10.62
CA LYS A 299 -17.23 -16.26 11.39
C LYS A 299 -16.90 -16.01 12.85
N SER A 300 -15.99 -16.81 13.43
CA SER A 300 -15.60 -16.72 14.84
C SER A 300 -14.61 -15.57 15.14
N VAL A 301 -13.93 -15.04 14.12
CA VAL A 301 -12.90 -14.01 14.27
C VAL A 301 -13.53 -12.61 14.29
N ASP A 302 -13.15 -11.80 15.27
CA ASP A 302 -13.45 -10.35 15.27
C ASP A 302 -12.52 -9.60 14.30
N TRP A 303 -12.95 -9.52 13.04
CA TRP A 303 -12.19 -8.88 11.98
C TRP A 303 -11.97 -7.38 12.19
N ALA A 304 -12.87 -6.70 12.91
CA ALA A 304 -12.72 -5.27 13.19
C ALA A 304 -11.52 -5.03 14.12
N ASN A 305 -11.40 -5.84 15.17
CA ASN A 305 -10.26 -5.77 16.07
C ASN A 305 -8.95 -6.19 15.36
N VAL A 306 -8.97 -7.29 14.60
CA VAL A 306 -7.79 -7.76 13.84
C VAL A 306 -7.30 -6.69 12.87
N ALA A 307 -8.20 -6.08 12.10
CA ALA A 307 -7.85 -5.00 11.18
C ALA A 307 -7.23 -3.80 11.91
N THR A 308 -7.78 -3.43 13.07
CA THR A 308 -7.25 -2.34 13.89
C THR A 308 -5.83 -2.64 14.39
N ILE A 309 -5.57 -3.87 14.85
CA ILE A 309 -4.24 -4.30 15.29
C ILE A 309 -3.25 -4.27 14.12
N ILE A 310 -3.64 -4.78 12.94
CA ILE A 310 -2.79 -4.78 11.75
C ILE A 310 -2.44 -3.35 11.34
N LEU A 311 -3.42 -2.46 11.26
CA LEU A 311 -3.20 -1.05 10.90
C LEU A 311 -2.27 -0.35 11.89
N ASN A 312 -2.48 -0.57 13.19
CA ASN A 312 -1.60 -0.03 14.22
C ASN A 312 -0.18 -0.56 14.09
N ARG A 313 0.00 -1.85 13.78
CA ARG A 313 1.32 -2.46 13.61
C ARG A 313 2.02 -1.99 12.34
N LEU A 314 1.31 -1.83 11.24
CA LEU A 314 1.83 -1.28 10.00
C LEU A 314 2.33 0.16 10.22
N ARG A 315 1.58 0.97 10.97
CA ARG A 315 1.97 2.35 11.29
C ARG A 315 3.29 2.44 12.06
N THR A 316 3.47 1.58 13.06
CA THR A 316 4.68 1.61 13.91
C THR A 316 5.83 0.79 13.33
N SER A 317 5.65 0.18 12.16
CA SER A 317 6.67 -0.67 11.56
C SER A 317 7.76 0.19 10.92
N GLU A 318 8.98 0.05 11.42
CA GLU A 318 10.17 0.66 10.81
C GLU A 318 10.35 0.19 9.36
N VAL A 319 10.02 -1.07 9.07
CA VAL A 319 10.11 -1.64 7.72
C VAL A 319 9.14 -0.95 6.77
N VAL A 320 7.92 -0.66 7.22
CA VAL A 320 6.94 0.06 6.38
C VAL A 320 7.45 1.47 6.10
N ASN A 321 7.92 2.19 7.12
CA ASN A 321 8.46 3.54 6.93
C ASN A 321 9.68 3.58 6.00
N ALA A 322 10.61 2.63 6.15
CA ALA A 322 11.76 2.51 5.24
C ALA A 322 11.31 2.16 3.81
N SER A 323 10.29 1.32 3.65
CA SER A 323 9.77 0.97 2.33
C SER A 323 9.15 2.14 1.59
N LEU A 324 8.63 3.16 2.29
CA LEU A 324 8.07 4.36 1.65
C LEU A 324 9.14 5.13 0.86
N GLU A 325 10.38 5.16 1.33
CA GLU A 325 11.47 5.83 0.62
C GLU A 325 11.77 5.13 -0.70
N VAL A 326 11.81 3.80 -0.68
CA VAL A 326 12.01 2.98 -1.88
C VAL A 326 10.83 3.12 -2.84
N VAL A 327 9.59 2.97 -2.34
CA VAL A 327 8.37 3.10 -3.16
C VAL A 327 8.25 4.50 -3.76
N SER A 328 8.58 5.55 -3.00
CA SER A 328 8.53 6.93 -3.51
C SER A 328 9.55 7.17 -4.63
N LEU A 329 10.74 6.56 -4.55
CA LEU A 329 11.73 6.60 -5.62
C LEU A 329 11.22 5.90 -6.87
N ASP A 330 10.72 4.67 -6.73
CA ASP A 330 10.19 3.89 -7.85
C ASP A 330 9.03 4.62 -8.54
N LEU A 331 8.10 5.18 -7.75
CA LEU A 331 6.99 5.97 -8.29
C LEU A 331 7.48 7.26 -8.97
N ALA A 332 8.51 7.93 -8.45
CA ALA A 332 9.08 9.11 -9.08
C ALA A 332 9.70 8.78 -10.44
N LEU A 333 10.44 7.67 -10.54
CA LEU A 333 11.03 7.19 -11.81
C LEU A 333 9.94 6.80 -12.81
N ILE A 334 8.88 6.15 -12.35
CA ILE A 334 7.71 5.83 -13.18
C ILE A 334 7.09 7.13 -13.70
N LEU A 335 6.82 8.09 -12.82
CA LEU A 335 6.23 9.37 -13.22
C LEU A 335 7.11 10.10 -14.21
N GLU A 336 8.42 10.18 -13.98
CA GLU A 336 9.36 10.81 -14.90
C GLU A 336 9.26 10.20 -16.31
N ARG A 337 9.28 8.86 -16.39
CA ARG A 337 9.18 8.14 -17.67
C ARG A 337 7.85 8.38 -18.39
N TYR A 338 6.73 8.39 -17.68
CA TYR A 338 5.41 8.55 -18.29
C TYR A 338 5.05 10.01 -18.55
N LEU A 339 5.35 10.91 -17.62
CA LEU A 339 5.11 12.34 -17.80
C LEU A 339 5.98 12.89 -18.92
N GLU A 340 7.23 12.46 -19.11
CA GLU A 340 8.05 13.01 -20.19
C GLU A 340 7.40 12.82 -21.57
N ARG A 341 6.68 11.71 -21.78
CA ARG A 341 5.95 11.45 -23.02
C ARG A 341 4.74 12.37 -23.20
N ASP A 342 4.00 12.64 -22.13
CA ASP A 342 2.70 13.32 -22.20
C ASP A 342 2.78 14.81 -21.77
N LEU A 343 3.96 15.27 -21.33
CA LEU A 343 4.20 16.61 -20.74
C LEU A 343 3.83 17.74 -21.69
N GLU A 344 4.17 17.60 -22.96
CA GLU A 344 3.88 18.60 -23.98
C GLU A 344 2.37 18.85 -24.10
N SER A 345 1.58 17.78 -24.17
CA SER A 345 0.12 17.84 -24.24
C SER A 345 -0.47 18.46 -22.97
N LEU A 346 0.04 18.09 -21.79
CA LEU A 346 -0.41 18.64 -20.51
C LEU A 346 -0.13 20.15 -20.40
N VAL A 347 1.06 20.60 -20.81
CA VAL A 347 1.42 22.02 -20.79
C VAL A 347 0.56 22.81 -21.78
N MET A 348 0.35 22.28 -22.99
CA MET A 348 -0.53 22.89 -24.01
C MET A 348 -1.97 23.07 -23.50
N GLN A 349 -2.50 22.11 -22.73
CA GLN A 349 -3.83 22.21 -22.12
C GLN A 349 -3.86 23.17 -20.93
N ALA A 350 -2.75 23.32 -20.19
CA ALA A 350 -2.67 24.20 -19.03
C ALA A 350 -2.57 25.68 -19.40
N ILE A 351 -1.93 26.03 -20.52
CA ILE A 351 -1.70 27.43 -20.93
C ILE A 351 -3.01 28.26 -20.97
N PRO A 352 -4.08 27.82 -21.65
CA PRO A 352 -5.34 28.57 -21.68
C PRO A 352 -6.02 28.67 -20.31
N ILE A 353 -5.85 27.65 -19.47
CA ILE A 353 -6.46 27.59 -18.12
C ILE A 353 -5.82 28.63 -17.20
N LEU A 354 -4.51 28.83 -17.33
CA LEU A 354 -3.76 29.80 -16.51
C LEU A 354 -4.12 31.25 -16.86
N ASN A 355 -4.59 31.53 -18.08
CA ASN A 355 -5.06 32.84 -18.55
C ASN A 355 -4.12 33.99 -18.15
N ILE A 356 -2.81 33.76 -18.32
CA ILE A 356 -1.75 34.62 -17.78
C ILE A 356 -1.78 36.01 -18.44
N ASP A 357 -2.21 36.07 -19.70
CA ASP A 357 -2.41 37.32 -20.42
C ASP A 357 -3.41 38.23 -19.70
N GLN A 358 -4.55 37.68 -19.26
CA GLN A 358 -5.54 38.45 -18.51
C GLN A 358 -5.01 38.84 -17.12
N VAL A 359 -4.27 37.95 -16.44
CA VAL A 359 -3.65 38.24 -15.15
C VAL A 359 -2.69 39.44 -15.24
N ILE A 360 -1.87 39.51 -16.29
CA ILE A 360 -0.97 40.65 -16.54
C ILE A 360 -1.79 41.92 -16.80
N ILE A 361 -2.82 41.84 -17.65
CA ILE A 361 -3.65 42.99 -18.00
C ILE A 361 -4.33 43.56 -16.75
N ASP A 362 -4.94 42.70 -15.94
CA ASP A 362 -5.64 43.09 -14.72
C ASP A 362 -4.68 43.64 -13.68
N ARG A 363 -3.47 43.06 -13.57
CA ARG A 363 -2.45 43.58 -12.67
C ARG A 363 -2.00 44.98 -13.06
N VAL A 364 -1.78 45.24 -14.35
CA VAL A 364 -1.41 46.58 -14.84
C VAL A 364 -2.54 47.57 -14.65
N LYS A 365 -3.81 47.17 -14.90
CA LYS A 365 -4.99 48.03 -14.66
C LYS A 365 -5.20 48.36 -13.18
N ALA A 366 -4.89 47.42 -12.29
CA ALA A 366 -4.99 47.59 -10.85
C ALA A 366 -3.87 48.48 -10.27
N THR A 367 -2.75 48.64 -10.97
CA THR A 367 -1.69 49.58 -10.58
C THR A 367 -2.20 51.02 -10.62
N SER A 368 -1.99 51.76 -9.54
CA SER A 368 -2.41 53.16 -9.47
C SER A 368 -1.62 54.02 -10.47
N PRO A 369 -2.22 55.10 -11.03
CA PRO A 369 -1.51 55.99 -11.94
C PRO A 369 -0.23 56.62 -11.34
N GLU A 370 -0.20 56.81 -10.01
CA GLU A 370 0.97 57.32 -9.29
C GLU A 370 2.11 56.31 -9.23
N GLU A 371 1.81 55.04 -8.92
CA GLU A 371 2.79 53.96 -8.95
C GLU A 371 3.34 53.75 -10.37
N LEU A 372 2.48 53.85 -11.39
CA LEU A 372 2.87 53.74 -12.79
C LEU A 372 3.80 54.91 -13.20
N GLU A 373 3.48 56.14 -12.78
CA GLU A 373 4.36 57.30 -12.96
C GLU A 373 5.71 57.10 -12.28
N ASN A 374 5.72 56.64 -11.03
CA ASN A 374 6.96 56.41 -10.28
C ASN A 374 7.82 55.30 -10.91
N ALA A 375 7.20 54.22 -11.38
CA ALA A 375 7.90 53.13 -12.06
C ALA A 375 8.53 53.60 -13.38
N ILE A 376 7.79 54.35 -14.20
CA ILE A 376 8.30 54.87 -15.48
C ILE A 376 9.38 55.94 -15.22
N ASN A 377 9.15 56.89 -14.31
CA ASN A 377 10.14 57.89 -13.96
C ASN A 377 11.42 57.26 -13.37
N GLY A 378 11.32 56.13 -12.66
CA GLY A 378 12.49 55.38 -12.21
C GLY A 378 13.40 54.90 -13.35
N ILE A 379 12.84 54.69 -14.54
CA ILE A 379 13.55 54.17 -15.72
C ILE A 379 13.99 55.30 -16.66
N VAL A 380 13.14 56.31 -16.92
CA VAL A 380 13.36 57.31 -17.99
C VAL A 380 13.60 58.75 -17.52
N ARG A 381 13.83 58.99 -16.23
CA ARG A 381 13.94 60.36 -15.69
C ARG A 381 15.08 61.17 -16.32
N SER A 382 16.23 60.55 -16.57
CA SER A 382 17.38 61.20 -17.20
C SER A 382 17.06 61.67 -18.62
N GLU A 383 16.36 60.84 -19.37
CA GLU A 383 15.97 61.01 -20.76
C GLU A 383 14.92 62.12 -20.87
N LEU A 384 13.92 62.10 -19.98
CA LEU A 384 12.92 63.15 -19.89
C LEU A 384 13.57 64.50 -19.53
N GLN A 385 14.48 64.52 -18.55
CA GLN A 385 15.17 65.76 -18.18
C GLN A 385 16.06 66.30 -19.31
N ALA A 386 16.68 65.43 -20.10
CA ALA A 386 17.45 65.82 -21.28
C ALA A 386 16.57 66.56 -22.31
N ILE A 387 15.32 66.11 -22.51
CA ILE A 387 14.36 66.78 -23.40
C ILE A 387 13.98 68.18 -22.87
N VAL A 388 13.81 68.34 -21.55
CA VAL A 388 13.56 69.66 -20.94
C VAL A 388 14.74 70.59 -21.15
N ASN A 389 15.96 70.11 -20.88
CA ASN A 389 17.18 70.89 -21.03
C ASN A 389 17.41 71.30 -22.50
N LEU A 390 17.17 70.39 -23.46
CA LEU A 390 17.22 70.70 -24.88
C LEU A 390 16.19 71.77 -25.28
N GLY A 391 14.98 71.73 -24.73
CA GLY A 391 13.97 72.76 -24.94
C GLY A 391 14.44 74.15 -24.47
N GLY A 392 15.10 74.21 -23.31
CA GLY A 392 15.71 75.44 -22.80
C GLY A 392 16.85 75.96 -23.69
N ILE A 393 17.74 75.06 -24.14
CA ILE A 393 18.83 75.41 -25.05
C ILE A 393 18.28 75.94 -26.39
N LEU A 394 17.29 75.26 -26.96
CA LEU A 394 16.68 75.67 -28.23
C LEU A 394 15.98 77.02 -28.10
N GLY A 395 15.24 77.24 -27.01
CA GLY A 395 14.61 78.52 -26.72
C GLY A 395 15.62 79.66 -26.57
N PHE A 396 16.77 79.38 -25.95
CA PHE A 396 17.88 80.33 -25.85
C PHE A 396 18.48 80.67 -27.22
N VAL A 397 18.72 79.65 -28.07
CA VAL A 397 19.24 79.84 -29.44
C VAL A 397 18.26 80.63 -30.31
N ILE A 398 16.96 80.35 -30.22
CA ILE A 398 15.93 81.10 -30.95
C ILE A 398 15.90 82.56 -30.49
N GLY A 399 15.99 82.82 -29.19
CA GLY A 399 16.06 84.17 -28.68
C GLY A 399 17.36 84.90 -29.07
N LEU A 400 18.49 84.20 -29.21
CA LEU A 400 19.73 84.77 -29.77
C LEU A 400 19.54 85.18 -31.23
N LEU A 401 18.91 84.32 -32.05
CA LEU A 401 18.59 84.65 -33.44
C LEU A 401 17.65 85.85 -33.54
N GLN A 402 16.63 85.92 -32.68
CA GLN A 402 15.68 87.02 -32.62
C GLN A 402 16.38 88.34 -32.24
N THR A 403 17.37 88.26 -31.36
CA THR A 403 18.24 89.38 -30.99
C THR A 403 19.12 89.84 -32.17
N GLY A 404 19.69 88.89 -32.92
CA GLY A 404 20.46 89.18 -34.13
C GLY A 404 19.63 89.85 -35.23
N VAL A 405 18.37 89.45 -35.41
CA VAL A 405 17.44 90.11 -36.34
C VAL A 405 17.08 91.52 -35.87
N LEU A 406 16.95 91.73 -34.56
CA LEU A 406 16.72 93.04 -33.95
C LEU A 406 17.92 93.99 -34.07
N LEU A 407 19.15 93.46 -34.22
CA LEU A 407 20.36 94.21 -34.49
C LEU A 407 20.52 94.60 -35.98
N LEU A 408 19.88 93.85 -36.88
CA LEU A 408 19.91 94.06 -38.33
C LEU A 408 18.78 94.98 -38.85
N ARG A 409 17.81 95.31 -37.99
CA ARG A 409 16.77 96.34 -38.20
C ARG A 409 17.18 97.63 -37.52
#